data_AF-A0A817QIC8-F1
#
_entry.id   AF-A0A817QIC8-F1
#
_cell.length_a   1.000
_cell.length_b   1.000
_cell.length_c   1.000
_cell.angle_alpha   90.00
_cell.angle_beta   90.00
_cell.angle_gamma   90.00
#
_symmetry.space_group_name_H-M   'P 1'
#
loop_
_entity.id
_entity.type
_entity.pdbx_description
1 polymer ?
#
loop_
_entity_poly.entity_id
_entity_poly.type
_entity_poly.pdbx_seq_one_letter_code
_entity_poly.pdbx_strand_id
1 'polypeptide(L)'
;KSWLPYLDSLTTRFQSLMVHHLPQVVISKVHFVTEYSRVIGANGPATHFWCMRFEGKHLYFKQLAIRSLNFKNPAFTLIKRHQLRQCLMLSNKNYYNIFTETISLKTIKYSQLSIPVQRLFKQNDINQTIFDECKRIHYKNVVIMKQSVFIEKLLYVEEEPRFVYILHLLNIQNTWKAVVEHLQVVGFNEKIWSYEVEFRGTLDLLD
;
A
#
# COMPACT_ATOMS: atom_id res chain seq x y z
N LYS A 1 -18.18 12.04 28.79
CA LYS A 1 -18.49 11.94 27.34
C LYS A 1 -19.94 12.34 27.12
N SER A 2 -20.22 13.64 26.95
CA SER A 2 -21.60 14.19 26.88
C SER A 2 -22.42 13.71 25.67
N TRP A 3 -21.75 13.23 24.62
CA TRP A 3 -22.39 12.78 23.37
C TRP A 3 -22.88 11.32 23.39
N LEU A 4 -22.53 10.51 24.39
CA LEU A 4 -22.93 9.08 24.42
C LEU A 4 -24.45 8.86 24.50
N PRO A 5 -25.20 9.60 25.34
CA PRO A 5 -26.67 9.49 25.34
C PRO A 5 -27.29 9.91 24.00
N TYR A 6 -26.65 10.84 23.29
CA TYR A 6 -27.09 11.25 21.96
C TYR A 6 -26.80 10.18 20.90
N LEU A 7 -25.66 9.49 20.98
CA LEU A 7 -25.39 8.34 20.13
C LEU A 7 -26.43 7.24 20.37
N ASP A 8 -26.78 6.98 21.63
CA ASP A 8 -27.74 5.94 22.02
C ASP A 8 -29.14 6.18 21.45
N SER A 9 -29.60 7.44 21.46
CA SER A 9 -30.90 7.79 20.85
C SER A 9 -30.88 7.64 19.32
N LEU A 10 -29.77 8.00 18.67
CA LEU A 10 -29.61 7.85 17.23
C LEU A 10 -29.54 6.38 16.79
N THR A 11 -28.78 5.55 17.50
CA THR A 11 -28.65 4.11 17.20
C THR A 11 -29.97 3.38 17.42
N THR A 12 -30.69 3.71 18.50
CA THR A 12 -32.03 3.19 18.76
C THR A 12 -33.01 3.59 17.66
N ARG A 13 -33.04 4.87 17.28
CA ARG A 13 -33.91 5.35 16.18
C ARG A 13 -33.58 4.66 14.85
N PHE A 14 -32.29 4.52 14.55
CA PHE A 14 -31.84 3.82 13.34
C PHE A 14 -32.32 2.37 13.32
N GLN A 15 -32.16 1.64 14.43
CA GLN A 15 -32.66 0.27 14.54
C GLN A 15 -34.18 0.19 14.33
N SER A 16 -34.96 1.07 14.97
CA SER A 16 -36.42 1.11 14.82
C SER A 16 -36.84 1.35 13.36
N LEU A 17 -36.17 2.28 12.67
CA LEU A 17 -36.44 2.57 11.25
C LEU A 17 -36.07 1.40 10.35
N MET A 18 -34.94 0.73 10.62
CA MET A 18 -34.52 -0.47 9.88
C MET A 18 -35.52 -1.61 10.04
N VAL A 19 -36.04 -1.83 11.26
CA VAL A 19 -37.06 -2.85 11.51
C VAL A 19 -38.38 -2.50 10.81
N HIS A 20 -38.77 -1.23 10.82
CA HIS A 20 -40.03 -0.78 10.22
C HIS A 20 -40.02 -0.85 8.69
N HIS A 21 -38.97 -0.34 8.04
CA HIS A 21 -38.91 -0.23 6.58
C HIS A 21 -38.25 -1.43 5.90
N LEU A 22 -37.34 -2.14 6.58
CA LEU A 22 -36.54 -3.24 6.02
C LEU A 22 -36.52 -4.48 6.94
N PRO A 23 -37.69 -5.02 7.34
CA PRO A 23 -37.79 -6.09 8.34
C PRO A 23 -37.05 -7.38 7.92
N GLN A 24 -36.95 -7.65 6.62
CA GLN A 24 -36.28 -8.85 6.11
C GLN A 24 -34.75 -8.75 6.07
N VAL A 25 -34.18 -7.56 6.30
CA VAL A 25 -32.73 -7.29 6.20
C VAL A 25 -32.11 -7.06 7.58
N VAL A 26 -32.89 -7.20 8.66
CA VAL A 26 -32.40 -6.99 10.02
C VAL A 26 -31.49 -8.14 10.44
N ILE A 27 -30.18 -7.89 10.36
CA ILE A 27 -29.14 -8.81 10.81
C ILE A 27 -28.67 -8.45 12.22
N SER A 28 -28.01 -9.40 12.90
CA SER A 28 -27.48 -9.19 14.26
C SER A 28 -26.57 -7.96 14.39
N LYS A 29 -25.87 -7.55 13.31
CA LYS A 29 -25.07 -6.30 13.30
C LYS A 29 -25.91 -5.08 13.65
N VAL A 30 -27.14 -4.99 13.14
CA VAL A 30 -28.06 -3.87 13.42
C VAL A 30 -28.50 -3.88 14.88
N HIS A 31 -28.78 -5.07 15.44
CA HIS A 31 -29.09 -5.22 16.87
C HIS A 31 -27.91 -4.78 17.75
N PHE A 32 -26.67 -5.09 17.38
CA PHE A 32 -25.51 -4.69 18.18
C PHE A 32 -25.19 -3.20 18.14
N VAL A 33 -25.75 -2.43 17.20
CA VAL A 33 -25.47 -0.98 17.06
C VAL A 33 -25.99 -0.18 18.26
N THR A 34 -27.10 -0.59 18.89
CA THR A 34 -27.61 0.05 20.12
C THR A 34 -26.65 -0.07 21.29
N GLU A 35 -25.94 -1.19 21.37
CA GLU A 35 -24.97 -1.44 22.44
C GLU A 35 -23.68 -0.62 22.32
N TYR A 36 -23.45 0.10 21.21
CA TYR A 36 -22.20 0.84 21.01
C TYR A 36 -21.99 1.93 22.06
N SER A 37 -23.05 2.62 22.49
CA SER A 37 -22.93 3.65 23.52
C SER A 37 -22.40 3.07 24.84
N ARG A 38 -22.98 1.94 25.27
CA ARG A 38 -22.55 1.20 26.46
C ARG A 38 -21.12 0.68 26.33
N VAL A 39 -20.80 0.03 25.21
CA VAL A 39 -19.46 -0.52 24.95
C VAL A 39 -18.40 0.58 24.92
N ILE A 40 -18.67 1.71 24.26
CA ILE A 40 -17.72 2.84 24.19
C ILE A 40 -17.58 3.53 25.55
N GLY A 41 -18.66 3.58 26.33
CA GLY A 41 -18.66 4.05 27.70
C GLY A 41 -17.71 3.25 28.58
N ALA A 42 -17.82 1.92 28.56
CA ALA A 42 -17.05 1.01 29.40
C ALA A 42 -15.60 0.77 28.91
N ASN A 43 -15.42 0.52 27.61
CA ASN A 43 -14.15 0.02 27.06
C ASN A 43 -13.35 1.07 26.27
N GLY A 44 -13.90 2.27 26.09
CA GLY A 44 -13.29 3.30 25.25
C GLY A 44 -13.64 3.18 23.76
N PRO A 45 -12.95 3.91 22.88
CA PRO A 45 -13.29 3.99 21.45
C PRO A 45 -13.34 2.62 20.75
N ALA A 46 -14.28 2.45 19.82
CA ALA A 46 -14.44 1.20 19.09
C ALA A 46 -13.24 0.79 18.22
N THR A 47 -12.44 1.78 17.84
CA THR A 47 -11.17 1.59 17.13
C THR A 47 -10.13 0.86 17.98
N HIS A 48 -10.24 0.78 19.30
CA HIS A 48 -9.27 0.03 20.10
C HIS A 48 -9.48 -1.49 20.02
N PHE A 49 -10.69 -1.94 19.73
CA PHE A 49 -11.06 -3.36 19.70
C PHE A 49 -11.36 -3.88 18.29
N TRP A 50 -11.05 -3.10 17.23
CA TRP A 50 -11.16 -3.56 15.85
C TRP A 50 -10.19 -4.73 15.55
N CYS A 51 -10.70 -5.76 14.86
CA CYS A 51 -9.90 -6.94 14.53
C CYS A 51 -9.00 -6.77 13.29
N MET A 52 -9.11 -5.65 12.57
CA MET A 52 -8.36 -5.40 11.33
C MET A 52 -6.84 -5.53 11.52
N ARG A 53 -6.32 -5.15 12.69
CA ARG A 53 -4.89 -5.30 13.02
C ARG A 53 -4.46 -6.77 13.10
N PHE A 54 -5.33 -7.66 13.57
CA PHE A 54 -5.09 -9.09 13.63
C PHE A 54 -5.20 -9.72 12.24
N GLU A 55 -6.21 -9.30 11.45
CA GLU A 55 -6.40 -9.75 10.07
C GLU A 55 -5.21 -9.39 9.18
N GLY A 56 -4.68 -8.17 9.29
CA GLY A 56 -3.49 -7.75 8.54
C GLY A 56 -2.24 -8.60 8.85
N LYS A 57 -2.11 -9.13 10.07
CA LYS A 57 -1.02 -10.05 10.45
C LYS A 57 -1.32 -11.51 10.10
N HIS A 58 -2.56 -11.85 9.78
CA HIS A 58 -2.98 -13.24 9.56
C HIS A 58 -2.23 -13.89 8.39
N LEU A 59 -1.98 -13.15 7.31
CA LEU A 59 -1.23 -13.66 6.15
C LEU A 59 0.18 -14.14 6.53
N TYR A 60 0.89 -13.38 7.36
CA TYR A 60 2.21 -13.76 7.86
C TYR A 60 2.16 -15.08 8.63
N PHE A 61 1.21 -15.20 9.56
CA PHE A 61 1.05 -16.42 10.37
C PHE A 61 0.63 -17.62 9.53
N LYS A 62 -0.25 -17.43 8.54
CA LYS A 62 -0.66 -18.49 7.61
C LYS A 62 0.52 -19.05 6.82
N GLN A 63 1.34 -18.17 6.23
CA GLN A 63 2.55 -18.59 5.50
C GLN A 63 3.58 -19.26 6.41
N LEU A 64 3.68 -18.82 7.66
CA LEU A 64 4.62 -19.39 8.62
C LEU A 64 4.17 -20.77 9.11
N ALA A 65 2.87 -20.97 9.32
CA ALA A 65 2.30 -22.25 9.73
C ALA A 65 2.57 -23.33 8.68
N ILE A 66 2.33 -23.01 7.41
CA ILE A 66 2.59 -23.92 6.27
C ILE A 66 4.08 -24.33 6.23
N ARG A 67 4.99 -23.37 6.41
CA ARG A 67 6.44 -23.61 6.35
C ARG A 67 7.02 -24.31 7.57
N SER A 68 6.41 -24.11 8.75
CA SER A 68 6.96 -24.63 10.00
C SER A 68 6.73 -26.12 10.18
N LEU A 69 5.73 -26.70 9.51
CA LEU A 69 5.35 -28.12 9.58
C LEU A 69 5.25 -28.69 11.01
N ASN A 70 5.03 -27.83 12.01
CA ASN A 70 4.92 -28.21 13.41
C ASN A 70 3.45 -28.21 13.84
N PHE A 71 2.88 -29.40 13.96
CA PHE A 71 1.47 -29.60 14.29
C PHE A 71 1.23 -29.88 15.78
N LYS A 72 2.28 -30.09 16.59
CA LYS A 72 2.15 -30.40 18.02
C LYS A 72 1.73 -29.18 18.83
N ASN A 73 2.33 -28.02 18.56
CA ASN A 73 1.94 -26.74 19.15
C ASN A 73 2.19 -25.59 18.15
N PRO A 74 1.27 -25.38 17.18
CA PRO A 74 1.44 -24.38 16.15
C PRO A 74 1.43 -22.96 16.74
N ALA A 75 0.56 -22.67 17.71
CA ALA A 75 0.46 -21.34 18.32
C ALA A 75 1.77 -20.90 18.99
N PHE A 76 2.37 -21.77 19.82
CA PHE A 76 3.66 -21.47 20.47
C PHE A 76 4.76 -21.19 19.45
N THR A 77 4.83 -22.01 18.39
CA THR A 77 5.84 -21.87 17.35
C THR A 77 5.68 -20.56 16.57
N LEU A 78 4.45 -20.22 16.19
CA LEU A 78 4.12 -18.99 15.49
C LEU A 78 4.45 -17.75 16.33
N ILE A 79 4.05 -17.74 17.61
CA ILE A 79 4.30 -16.63 18.54
C ILE A 79 5.81 -16.46 18.75
N LYS A 80 6.54 -17.53 19.06
CA LYS A 80 7.99 -17.48 19.31
C LYS A 80 8.75 -16.92 18.12
N ARG A 81 8.43 -17.37 16.90
CA ARG A 81 9.05 -16.85 15.67
C ARG A 81 8.70 -15.39 15.40
N HIS A 82 7.45 -14.99 15.67
CA HIS A 82 7.03 -13.60 15.55
C HIS A 82 7.76 -12.69 16.56
N GLN A 83 7.89 -13.12 17.82
CA GLN A 83 8.62 -12.37 18.86
C GLN A 83 10.10 -12.21 18.50
N LEU A 84 10.76 -13.28 18.02
CA LEU A 84 12.15 -13.20 17.56
C LEU A 84 12.31 -12.22 16.39
N ARG A 85 11.39 -12.24 15.42
CA ARG A 85 11.36 -11.28 14.31
C ARG A 85 11.22 -9.85 14.83
N GLN A 86 10.30 -9.60 15.76
CA GLN A 86 10.11 -8.26 16.33
C GLN A 86 11.33 -7.78 17.09
N CYS A 87 11.96 -8.65 17.89
CA CYS A 87 13.20 -8.34 18.60
C CYS A 87 14.32 -7.93 17.62
N LEU A 88 14.49 -8.68 16.52
CA LEU A 88 15.44 -8.32 15.47
C LEU A 88 15.11 -6.95 14.84
N MET A 89 13.86 -6.68 14.48
CA MET A 89 13.46 -5.40 13.89
C MET A 89 13.69 -4.22 14.84
N LEU A 90 13.43 -4.40 16.13
CA LEU A 90 13.56 -3.34 17.14
C LEU A 90 15.02 -3.12 17.57
N SER A 91 15.84 -4.17 17.58
CA SER A 91 17.25 -4.10 17.94
C SER A 91 18.09 -3.45 16.83
N ASN A 92 17.71 -3.67 15.57
CA ASN A 92 18.49 -3.23 14.43
C ASN A 92 18.08 -1.82 13.99
N LYS A 93 18.77 -0.77 14.49
CA LYS A 93 18.56 0.63 14.08
C LYS A 93 18.67 0.85 12.56
N ASN A 94 19.35 -0.07 11.86
CA ASN A 94 19.53 -0.06 10.41
C ASN A 94 18.48 -0.87 9.62
N TYR A 95 17.47 -1.49 10.25
CA TYR A 95 16.40 -2.15 9.47
C TYR A 95 15.60 -1.15 8.63
N TYR A 96 15.54 0.12 9.07
CA TYR A 96 14.98 1.23 8.31
C TYR A 96 15.99 1.91 7.36
N ASN A 97 17.28 1.55 7.45
CA ASN A 97 18.32 2.05 6.56
C ASN A 97 18.44 1.12 5.35
N ILE A 98 17.69 1.49 4.30
CA ILE A 98 18.13 1.44 2.89
C ILE A 98 18.76 0.10 2.47
N PHE A 99 18.01 -0.99 2.55
CA PHE A 99 18.28 -2.11 1.63
C PHE A 99 17.37 -1.94 0.42
N THR A 100 17.96 -1.61 -0.73
CA THR A 100 17.29 -1.79 -2.02
C THR A 100 17.16 -3.28 -2.27
N GLU A 101 16.16 -3.91 -1.66
CA GLU A 101 15.81 -5.29 -1.98
C GLU A 101 15.17 -5.31 -3.35
N THR A 102 15.92 -5.83 -4.30
CA THR A 102 15.51 -6.04 -5.68
C THR A 102 14.88 -7.42 -5.80
N ILE A 103 13.63 -7.48 -6.25
CA ILE A 103 12.93 -8.75 -6.47
C ILE A 103 12.86 -9.00 -7.98
N SER A 104 13.28 -10.19 -8.40
CA SER A 104 13.34 -10.68 -9.80
C SER A 104 14.18 -9.79 -10.73
N LEU A 105 15.49 -10.00 -10.68
CA LEU A 105 16.47 -9.40 -11.57
C LEU A 105 16.41 -10.06 -12.95
N LYS A 106 16.36 -9.26 -14.01
CA LYS A 106 16.46 -9.71 -15.40
C LYS A 106 17.43 -8.81 -16.16
N THR A 107 18.40 -9.41 -16.81
CA THR A 107 19.32 -8.67 -17.67
C THR A 107 18.66 -8.36 -19.02
N ILE A 108 18.70 -7.09 -19.43
CA ILE A 108 18.14 -6.57 -20.68
C ILE A 108 19.25 -5.93 -21.51
N LYS A 109 19.27 -6.23 -22.82
CA LYS A 109 20.18 -5.58 -23.76
C LYS A 109 19.59 -4.27 -24.26
N TYR A 110 20.44 -3.27 -24.52
CA TYR A 110 20.03 -1.97 -25.07
C TYR A 110 19.12 -2.10 -26.31
N SER A 111 19.40 -3.06 -27.20
CA SER A 111 18.62 -3.31 -28.41
C SER A 111 17.17 -3.76 -28.18
N GLN A 112 16.85 -4.25 -26.98
CA GLN A 112 15.51 -4.73 -26.61
C GLN A 112 14.65 -3.63 -25.98
N LEU A 113 15.22 -2.46 -25.69
CA LEU A 113 14.49 -1.31 -25.15
C LEU A 113 13.75 -0.56 -26.27
N SER A 114 12.64 0.07 -25.92
CA SER A 114 11.85 0.85 -26.89
C SER A 114 12.66 2.03 -27.44
N ILE A 115 12.39 2.41 -28.70
CA ILE A 115 13.08 3.49 -29.40
C ILE A 115 13.06 4.82 -28.60
N PRO A 116 11.95 5.22 -27.94
CA PRO A 116 11.94 6.42 -27.10
C PRO A 116 12.92 6.36 -25.92
N VAL A 117 13.03 5.20 -25.26
CA VAL A 117 13.94 5.00 -24.12
C VAL A 117 15.40 5.03 -24.57
N GLN A 118 15.69 4.47 -25.74
CA GLN A 118 17.03 4.54 -26.35
C GLN A 118 17.46 5.99 -26.63
N ARG A 119 16.55 6.85 -27.12
CA ARG A 119 16.85 8.28 -27.34
C ARG A 119 17.17 8.98 -26.03
N LEU A 120 16.43 8.66 -24.98
CA LEU A 120 16.63 9.24 -23.65
C LEU A 120 17.98 8.84 -23.04
N PHE A 121 18.44 7.60 -23.24
CA PHE A 121 19.78 7.21 -22.81
C PHE A 121 20.90 7.90 -23.59
N LYS A 122 20.70 8.14 -24.89
CA LYS A 122 21.64 8.94 -25.69
C LYS A 122 21.69 10.41 -25.25
N GLN A 123 20.58 10.98 -24.81
CA GLN A 123 20.53 12.36 -24.30
C GLN A 123 21.23 12.52 -22.94
N ASN A 124 21.24 11.47 -22.12
CA ASN A 124 21.84 11.46 -20.79
C ASN A 124 23.26 10.83 -20.76
N ASP A 125 23.91 10.65 -21.92
CA ASP A 125 25.26 10.08 -22.07
C ASP A 125 25.48 8.70 -21.38
N ILE A 126 24.45 7.85 -21.35
CA ILE A 126 24.53 6.52 -20.73
C ILE A 126 25.06 5.50 -21.75
N ASN A 127 26.35 5.21 -21.67
CA ASN A 127 27.06 4.30 -22.60
C ASN A 127 27.01 2.81 -22.24
N GLN A 128 26.03 2.37 -21.43
CA GLN A 128 25.89 0.97 -21.03
C GLN A 128 25.12 0.15 -22.07
N THR A 129 25.64 -1.04 -22.40
CA THR A 129 25.05 -1.96 -23.40
C THR A 129 24.13 -3.00 -22.76
N ILE A 130 24.33 -3.27 -21.48
CA ILE A 130 23.61 -4.26 -20.69
C ILE A 130 23.10 -3.57 -19.43
N PHE A 131 21.83 -3.77 -19.13
CA PHE A 131 21.16 -3.23 -17.95
C PHE A 131 20.54 -4.37 -17.15
N ASP A 132 20.62 -4.28 -15.82
CA ASP A 132 19.83 -5.15 -14.94
C ASP A 132 18.50 -4.47 -14.64
N GLU A 133 17.40 -5.11 -15.02
CA GLU A 133 16.05 -4.68 -14.74
C GLU A 133 15.49 -5.40 -13.50
N CYS A 134 14.76 -4.65 -12.67
CA CYS A 134 13.94 -5.22 -11.59
C CYS A 134 12.45 -5.06 -11.83
N LYS A 135 11.67 -6.04 -11.37
CA LYS A 135 10.21 -5.90 -11.30
C LYS A 135 9.78 -5.00 -10.14
N ARG A 136 10.49 -5.08 -9.01
CA ARG A 136 10.14 -4.42 -7.77
C ARG A 136 11.39 -4.04 -6.99
N ILE A 137 11.43 -2.80 -6.52
CA ILE A 137 12.49 -2.24 -5.69
C ILE A 137 11.86 -1.73 -4.40
N HIS A 138 12.43 -2.14 -3.28
CA HIS A 138 12.12 -1.57 -1.98
C HIS A 138 13.03 -0.36 -1.74
N TYR A 139 12.48 0.85 -1.74
CA TYR A 139 13.23 2.05 -1.41
C TYR A 139 12.67 2.69 -0.13
N LYS A 140 13.48 2.69 0.93
CA LYS A 140 13.06 3.10 2.29
C LYS A 140 11.83 2.29 2.75
N ASN A 141 10.66 2.93 2.82
CA ASN A 141 9.39 2.32 3.20
C ASN A 141 8.41 2.17 2.03
N VAL A 142 8.80 2.57 0.82
CA VAL A 142 7.95 2.54 -0.37
C VAL A 142 8.38 1.38 -1.25
N VAL A 143 7.39 0.65 -1.73
CA VAL A 143 7.58 -0.41 -2.71
C VAL A 143 7.31 0.17 -4.08
N ILE A 144 8.36 0.27 -4.89
CA ILE A 144 8.28 0.76 -6.26
C ILE A 144 8.18 -0.45 -7.18
N MET A 145 7.13 -0.48 -8.01
CA MET A 145 6.89 -1.58 -8.96
C MET A 145 6.93 -1.09 -10.39
N LYS A 146 7.43 -1.95 -11.28
CA LYS A 146 7.27 -1.76 -12.72
C LYS A 146 5.78 -1.77 -13.08
N GLN A 147 5.39 -0.92 -14.03
CA GLN A 147 4.01 -0.74 -14.52
C GLN A 147 3.02 -0.19 -13.48
N SER A 148 3.50 0.59 -12.52
CA SER A 148 2.63 1.28 -11.55
C SER A 148 2.75 2.80 -11.63
N VAL A 149 1.70 3.48 -11.18
CA VAL A 149 1.60 4.94 -11.15
C VAL A 149 1.99 5.44 -9.75
N PHE A 150 2.82 6.48 -9.71
CA PHE A 150 3.22 7.19 -8.50
C PHE A 150 2.94 8.68 -8.61
N ILE A 151 2.81 9.35 -7.47
CA ILE A 151 2.74 10.81 -7.39
C ILE A 151 4.17 11.30 -7.20
N GLU A 152 4.67 12.08 -8.17
CA GLU A 152 6.03 12.64 -8.10
C GLU A 152 6.06 13.87 -7.20
N LYS A 153 5.15 14.83 -7.45
CA LYS A 153 5.09 16.14 -6.77
C LYS A 153 3.65 16.65 -6.73
N LEU A 154 3.38 17.51 -5.77
CA LEU A 154 2.15 18.33 -5.72
C LEU A 154 2.50 19.72 -6.27
N LEU A 155 1.71 20.25 -7.21
CA LEU A 155 1.88 21.60 -7.71
C LEU A 155 1.35 22.59 -6.67
N TYR A 156 2.23 23.41 -6.09
CA TYR A 156 1.95 24.30 -4.96
C TYR A 156 0.83 25.33 -5.19
N VAL A 157 0.45 25.59 -6.45
CA VAL A 157 -0.54 26.61 -6.78
C VAL A 157 -1.97 26.07 -6.71
N GLU A 158 -2.17 24.77 -6.95
CA GLU A 158 -3.52 24.16 -7.09
C GLU A 158 -3.68 22.84 -6.30
N GLU A 159 -2.66 22.42 -5.53
CA GLU A 159 -2.59 21.11 -4.85
C GLU A 159 -2.75 19.89 -5.78
N GLU A 160 -2.64 20.10 -7.10
CA GLU A 160 -2.81 19.04 -8.08
C GLU A 160 -1.61 18.07 -8.06
N PRO A 161 -1.85 16.75 -7.91
CA PRO A 161 -0.80 15.75 -7.95
C PRO A 161 -0.31 15.50 -9.39
N ARG A 162 1.00 15.61 -9.60
CA ARG A 162 1.64 15.17 -10.83
C ARG A 162 1.92 13.68 -10.76
N PHE A 163 1.31 12.93 -11.69
CA PHE A 163 1.46 11.48 -11.75
C PHE A 163 2.53 11.05 -12.74
N VAL A 164 3.15 9.94 -12.42
CA VAL A 164 4.26 9.37 -13.17
C VAL A 164 4.06 7.86 -13.27
N TYR A 165 4.19 7.32 -14.47
CA TYR A 165 4.09 5.89 -14.76
C TYR A 165 5.47 5.27 -14.90
N ILE A 166 5.75 4.19 -14.14
CA ILE A 166 7.05 3.53 -14.16
C ILE A 166 7.10 2.47 -15.26
N LEU A 167 7.93 2.71 -16.28
CA LEU A 167 8.13 1.79 -17.40
C LEU A 167 9.17 0.72 -17.06
N HIS A 168 10.34 1.15 -16.59
CA HIS A 168 11.48 0.28 -16.31
C HIS A 168 12.21 0.73 -15.05
N LEU A 169 12.69 -0.24 -14.26
CA LEU A 169 13.58 0.00 -13.13
C LEU A 169 14.93 -0.61 -13.45
N LEU A 170 15.93 0.22 -13.72
CA LEU A 170 17.20 -0.21 -14.30
C LEU A 170 18.36 0.16 -13.39
N ASN A 171 19.32 -0.74 -13.28
CA ASN A 171 20.60 -0.43 -12.65
C ASN A 171 21.50 0.25 -13.68
N ILE A 172 21.80 1.53 -13.46
CA ILE A 172 22.66 2.36 -14.29
C ILE A 172 23.86 2.78 -13.46
N GLN A 173 25.08 2.45 -13.92
CA GLN A 173 26.32 2.78 -13.21
C GLN A 173 26.31 2.45 -11.70
N ASN A 174 25.75 1.29 -11.33
CA ASN A 174 25.64 0.83 -9.93
C ASN A 174 24.64 1.63 -9.06
N THR A 175 23.75 2.41 -9.69
CA THR A 175 22.64 3.12 -9.06
C THR A 175 21.32 2.69 -9.70
N TRP A 176 20.29 2.44 -8.90
CA TRP A 176 18.96 2.12 -9.42
C TRP A 176 18.26 3.40 -9.87
N LYS A 177 17.87 3.47 -11.14
CA LYS A 177 17.09 4.58 -11.71
C LYS A 177 15.78 4.07 -12.29
N ALA A 178 14.73 4.85 -12.14
CA ALA A 178 13.43 4.58 -12.74
C ALA A 178 13.29 5.34 -14.06
N VAL A 179 13.05 4.62 -15.16
CA VAL A 179 12.59 5.22 -16.41
C VAL A 179 11.09 5.38 -16.30
N VAL A 180 10.64 6.62 -16.42
CA VAL A 180 9.26 6.97 -16.16
C VAL A 180 8.66 7.79 -17.28
N GLU A 181 7.34 7.73 -17.40
CA GLU A 181 6.55 8.56 -18.29
C GLU A 181 5.65 9.48 -17.47
N HIS A 182 5.68 10.77 -17.76
CA HIS A 182 4.80 11.72 -17.09
C HIS A 182 3.37 11.60 -17.61
N LEU A 183 2.43 11.57 -16.67
CA LEU A 183 1.02 11.58 -16.96
C LEU A 183 0.46 12.99 -16.77
N GLN A 184 -0.39 13.42 -17.70
CA GLN A 184 -1.12 14.67 -17.60
C GLN A 184 -2.44 14.42 -16.88
N VAL A 185 -2.76 15.23 -15.87
CA VAL A 185 -4.06 15.19 -15.20
C VAL A 185 -5.09 15.85 -16.10
N VAL A 186 -6.16 15.13 -16.43
CA VAL A 186 -7.28 15.63 -17.23
C VAL A 186 -8.32 16.30 -16.33
N GLY A 187 -8.55 15.71 -15.15
CA GLY A 187 -9.47 16.26 -14.15
C GLY A 187 -9.70 15.30 -12.99
N PHE A 188 -10.48 15.76 -12.01
CA PHE A 188 -10.90 14.93 -10.87
C PHE A 188 -12.34 14.47 -11.04
N ASN A 189 -12.56 13.16 -10.96
CA ASN A 189 -13.90 12.58 -11.05
C ASN A 189 -14.49 12.40 -9.64
N GLU A 190 -15.42 13.28 -9.27
CA GLU A 190 -16.07 13.28 -7.95
C GLU A 190 -16.92 12.03 -7.67
N LYS A 191 -17.38 11.31 -8.70
CA LYS A 191 -18.24 10.13 -8.49
C LYS A 191 -17.46 8.94 -7.93
N ILE A 192 -16.21 8.80 -8.37
CA ILE A 192 -15.33 7.69 -8.00
C ILE A 192 -14.16 8.14 -7.12
N TRP A 193 -14.08 9.45 -6.83
CA TRP A 193 -13.03 10.05 -6.01
C TRP A 193 -11.62 9.71 -6.53
N SER A 194 -11.41 9.87 -7.84
CA SER A 194 -10.13 9.58 -8.49
C SER A 194 -9.76 10.62 -9.56
N TYR A 195 -8.46 10.79 -9.77
CA TYR A 195 -7.94 11.59 -10.88
C TYR A 195 -7.96 10.79 -12.18
N GLU A 196 -8.41 11.44 -13.25
CA GLU A 196 -8.29 10.94 -14.62
C GLU A 196 -6.99 11.46 -15.21
N VAL A 197 -6.19 10.55 -15.77
CA VAL A 197 -4.83 10.84 -16.23
C VAL A 197 -4.60 10.25 -17.62
N GLU A 198 -3.89 11.01 -18.46
CA GLU A 198 -3.53 10.63 -19.83
C GLU A 198 -2.02 10.56 -20.03
N PHE A 199 -1.59 9.68 -20.94
CA PHE A 199 -0.18 9.50 -21.30
C PHE A 199 0.30 10.66 -22.18
N ARG A 200 1.28 11.42 -21.68
CA ARG A 200 1.83 12.58 -22.39
C ARG A 200 2.96 12.19 -23.36
N GLY A 201 3.53 10.99 -23.25
CA GLY A 201 4.65 10.53 -24.07
C GLY A 201 6.02 11.13 -23.70
N THR A 202 6.09 11.97 -22.67
CA THR A 202 7.33 12.57 -22.17
C THR A 202 8.00 11.64 -21.16
N LEU A 203 9.17 11.11 -21.53
CA LEU A 203 9.96 10.22 -20.71
C LEU A 203 11.01 10.98 -19.93
N ASP A 204 11.26 10.57 -18.69
CA ASP A 204 12.33 11.07 -17.82
C ASP A 204 13.01 9.92 -17.06
N LEU A 205 14.20 10.21 -16.52
CA LEU A 205 14.92 9.36 -15.58
C LEU A 205 14.82 9.95 -14.17
N LEU A 206 14.29 9.17 -13.24
CA LEU A 206 14.26 9.50 -11.82
C LEU A 206 15.28 8.65 -11.06
N ASP A 207 15.95 9.28 -10.10
CA ASP A 207 16.86 8.64 -9.14
C ASP A 207 16.11 8.09 -7.90
#